data_AF-A0A1Q6X833-F1
#
_entry.id   AF-A0A1Q6X833-F1
#
_cell.length_a   1.000
_cell.length_b   1.000
_cell.length_c   1.000
_cell.angle_alpha   90.00
_cell.angle_beta   90.00
_cell.angle_gamma   90.00
#
_symmetry.space_group_name_H-M   'P 1'
#
loop_
_entity.id
_entity.type
_entity.pdbx_description
1 polymer ?
#
loop_
_entity_poly.entity_id
_entity_poly.type
_entity_poly.pdbx_seq_one_letter_code
_entity_poly.pdbx_strand_id
1 'polypeptide(L)' 'MPIPVKPCPSCNKLMWIKEESIEWVDENTIRFRCPHCQSLVRRRLVELGANAAGPIKPA' A
#
# COMPACT_ATOMS: atom_id res chain seq x y z
N MET A 1 -4.51 9.03 4.98
CA MET A 1 -3.02 8.99 4.96
C MET A 1 -2.63 8.27 3.68
N PRO A 2 -1.79 8.86 2.81
CA PRO A 2 -1.51 8.25 1.51
C PRO A 2 -0.81 6.90 1.71
N ILE A 3 -1.41 5.83 1.16
CA ILE A 3 -0.84 4.50 1.24
C ILE A 3 0.37 4.44 0.31
N PRO A 4 1.53 3.97 0.79
CA PRO A 4 2.74 3.95 -0.02
C PRO A 4 2.56 3.06 -1.25
N VAL A 5 2.86 3.64 -2.42
CA VAL A 5 2.82 2.96 -3.72
C VAL A 5 3.72 1.72 -3.65
N LYS A 6 3.17 0.53 -3.92
CA LYS A 6 3.95 -0.71 -4.10
C LYS A 6 3.53 -1.43 -5.36
N PRO A 7 4.43 -2.24 -5.94
CA PRO A 7 4.10 -3.10 -7.05
C PRO A 7 3.09 -4.18 -6.63
N CYS A 8 2.23 -4.57 -7.56
CA CYS A 8 1.33 -5.71 -7.40
C CYS A 8 2.14 -7.01 -7.30
N PRO A 9 1.89 -7.90 -6.32
CA PRO A 9 2.57 -9.19 -6.27
C PRO A 9 2.23 -10.11 -7.46
N SER A 10 1.11 -9.86 -8.15
CA SER A 10 0.67 -10.68 -9.28
C SER A 10 1.20 -10.20 -10.62
N CYS A 11 1.19 -8.89 -10.88
CA CYS A 11 1.59 -8.34 -12.19
C CYS A 11 2.84 -7.45 -12.14
N ASN A 12 3.44 -7.25 -10.97
CA ASN A 12 4.62 -6.40 -10.72
C ASN A 12 4.50 -4.92 -11.17
N LYS A 13 3.31 -4.50 -11.61
CA LYS A 13 3.04 -3.10 -11.98
C LYS A 13 2.81 -2.26 -10.73
N LEU A 14 3.31 -1.02 -10.75
CA LEU A 14 3.02 -0.03 -9.72
C LEU A 14 1.53 0.30 -9.71
N MET A 15 0.95 0.36 -8.51
CA MET A 15 -0.46 0.60 -8.32
C MET A 15 -0.67 1.85 -7.47
N TRP A 16 -1.46 2.79 -7.98
CA TRP A 16 -2.10 3.82 -7.18
C TRP A 16 -3.51 3.35 -6.85
N ILE A 17 -3.79 3.21 -5.56
CA ILE A 17 -5.08 2.73 -5.07
C ILE A 17 -5.77 3.92 -4.41
N LYS A 18 -7.01 4.18 -4.81
CA LYS A 18 -7.84 5.23 -4.22
C LYS A 18 -8.34 4.73 -2.86
N GLU A 19 -8.41 5.60 -1.86
CA GLU A 19 -8.89 5.22 -0.52
C GLU A 19 -10.30 4.58 -0.54
N GLU A 20 -11.18 5.02 -1.45
CA GLU A 20 -12.52 4.45 -1.67
C GLU A 20 -12.51 2.98 -2.12
N SER A 21 -11.44 2.55 -2.79
CA SER A 21 -11.31 1.18 -3.32
C SER A 21 -10.65 0.21 -2.32
N ILE A 22 -10.49 0.66 -1.07
CA ILE A 22 -9.79 -0.05 -0.02
C ILE A 22 -10.78 -0.59 0.99
N GLU A 23 -10.77 -1.91 1.09
CA GLU A 23 -11.51 -2.64 2.11
C GLU A 23 -10.58 -2.90 3.29
N TRP A 24 -10.96 -2.41 4.47
CA TRP A 24 -10.24 -2.69 5.71
C TRP A 24 -10.70 -4.05 6.24
N VAL A 25 -9.77 -5.01 6.27
CA VAL A 25 -10.03 -6.36 6.81
C VAL A 25 -9.76 -6.38 8.31
N ASP A 26 -8.70 -5.69 8.73
CA ASP A 26 -8.27 -5.53 10.12
C ASP A 26 -7.73 -4.09 10.29
N GLU A 27 -7.52 -3.63 11.53
CA GLU A 27 -6.94 -2.31 11.82
C GLU A 27 -5.60 -2.05 11.10
N ASN A 28 -4.84 -3.12 10.87
CA ASN A 28 -3.54 -3.08 10.21
C ASN A 28 -3.52 -3.76 8.85
N THR A 29 -4.67 -4.19 8.32
CA THR A 29 -4.71 -4.94 7.06
C THR A 29 -5.75 -4.37 6.12
N ILE A 30 -5.27 -3.97 4.94
CA ILE A 30 -6.11 -3.53 3.85
C ILE A 30 -6.17 -4.57 2.74
N ARG A 31 -7.28 -4.55 2.01
CA ARG A 31 -7.54 -5.38 0.85
C ARG A 31 -8.06 -4.49 -0.28
N PHE A 32 -7.55 -4.70 -1.47
CA PHE A 32 -7.99 -3.98 -2.66
C PHE A 32 -7.72 -4.81 -3.90
N ARG A 33 -8.36 -4.45 -5.02
CA ARG A 33 -8.08 -5.06 -6.33
C ARG A 33 -7.03 -4.25 -7.08
N CYS A 34 -6.10 -4.94 -7.72
CA CYS A 34 -5.15 -4.30 -8.61
C CYS A 34 -5.89 -3.67 -9.81
N PRO A 35 -5.64 -2.39 -10.16
CA PRO A 35 -6.27 -1.76 -11.33
C PRO A 35 -5.79 -2.35 -12.67
N HIS A 36 -4.65 -3.05 -12.69
CA HIS A 36 -4.07 -3.60 -13.92
C HIS A 36 -4.49 -5.05 -14.20
N CYS A 37 -4.45 -5.92 -13.18
CA CYS A 37 -4.70 -7.35 -13.35
C CYS A 37 -5.93 -7.84 -12.56
N GLN A 38 -6.63 -6.94 -11.87
CA GLN A 38 -7.82 -7.22 -11.04
C GLN A 38 -7.62 -8.27 -9.93
N SER A 39 -6.38 -8.72 -9.70
CA SER A 39 -6.03 -9.65 -8.63
C SER A 39 -6.30 -9.00 -7.28
N LEU A 40 -6.81 -9.81 -6.35
CA LEU A 40 -7.11 -9.39 -4.98
C LEU A 40 -5.81 -9.36 -4.18
N VAL A 41 -5.39 -8.18 -3.74
CA VAL A 41 -4.16 -7.98 -2.97
C VAL A 41 -4.53 -7.66 -1.54
N ARG A 42 -4.02 -8.47 -0.60
CA ARG A 42 -4.07 -8.19 0.84
C ARG A 42 -2.73 -7.62 1.26
N ARG A 43 -2.75 -6.51 1.99
CA ARG A 43 -1.54 -5.83 2.42
C ARG A 43 -1.65 -5.40 3.87
N ARG A 44 -0.67 -5.80 4.67
CA ARG A 44 -0.49 -5.26 6.01
C ARG A 44 0.08 -3.85 5.90
N LEU A 45 -0.60 -2.89 6.52
CA LEU A 45 -0.04 -1.57 6.77
C LEU A 45 1.10 -1.76 7.76
N VAL A 46 2.27 -1.26 7.38
CA VAL A 46 3.40 -1.23 8.32
C VAL A 46 3.14 -0.05 9.23
N GLU A 47 3.25 -0.26 10.55
CA GLU A 47 3.24 0.85 11.50
C GLU A 47 4.28 1.89 11.04
N LEU A 48 3.88 3.16 11.01
CA LEU A 48 4.77 4.30 10.81
C LEU A 48 5.80 4.29 11.96
N GLY A 49 6.91 3.56 11.81
CA GLY A 49 7.85 3.40 12.93
C GLY A 49 9.26 2.90 12.65
N ALA A 50 9.56 2.30 11.50
CA ALA A 50 10.94 1.83 11.24
C ALA A 50 11.56 2.34 9.93
N ASN A 51 10.77 2.47 8.85
CA ASN A 51 11.28 2.75 7.51
C ASN A 51 10.58 3.93 6.81
N ALA A 52 9.76 4.70 7.54
CA ALA A 52 9.03 5.85 7.00
C ALA A 52 9.82 7.18 7.12
N ALA A 53 10.97 7.16 7.77
CA ALA A 53 11.94 8.25 7.67
C ALA A 53 12.70 8.07 6.34
N GLY A 54 12.26 8.77 5.29
CA GLY A 54 13.17 9.11 4.20
C GLY A 54 14.41 9.82 4.75
N PRO A 55 15.51 9.94 3.98
CA PRO A 55 16.74 10.57 4.47
C PRO A 55 16.41 11.97 5.01
N ILE A 56 16.54 12.13 6.34
CA ILE A 56 16.43 13.43 6.98
C ILE A 56 17.66 14.19 6.50
N LYS A 57 17.46 15.21 5.65
CA LYS A 57 18.54 16.06 5.17
C LYS A 57 19.21 16.67 6.42
N PRO A 58 20.50 16.42 6.70
CA PRO A 58 21.16 17.06 7.83
C PRO A 58 21.16 18.57 7.59
N ALA A 59 20.85 19.31 8.66
CA ALA A 59 20.83 20.78 8.68
C ALA A 59 22.23 21.37 8.46
#